data_AF-A0A2W6DJ30-F1
#
_entry.id   AF-A0A2W6DJ30-F1
#
_cell.length_a   1.000
_cell.length_b   1.000
_cell.length_c   1.000
_cell.angle_alpha   90.00
_cell.angle_beta   90.00
_cell.angle_gamma   90.00
#
_symmetry.space_group_name_H-M   'P 1'
#
loop_
_entity.id
_entity.type
_entity.pdbx_description
1 polymer ?
#
loop_
_entity_poly.entity_id
_entity_poly.type
_entity_poly.pdbx_seq_one_letter_code
_entity_poly.pdbx_strand_id
1 'polypeptide(L)'
;MLIAEVWPSAGQRGPFPWLRSAATLISLGLFLGFLKLSRALDRDRGTLYYVRLLDESQADFHGESTRRARDEYLDYRSLTRWANTAASGTIDVRTQVRELTTEFELLCALDNSKTKFELGPNLLFPAALALGYGLCPPSSLMLREFNKATGPPEFHLPCARALDSVLSVTPPAATLSPANDFPITFTPASVGSVCLDFRLTTAERHDADTLAFPDLGVVVDLHRTIGVFVGRTPQPVTVGEQDGPGQVDAASAAARVAWEIDRALREFPNATIVLTGQVTKVVSVAAGMCLAHVLDANAVSATHPRIKPWTRLVTLGHVNPELRPMWVWPGQGDPDLLLDPLRTRPDVARLVNLTPHHVAVGTGLAAVSFPPDGLSARLEIAEYASVVVATAATPVSAVDCSYTGVVVDLPVAVDGTGFIVSQVTAARASRADLYFPLGEIRDSAGRIVGCRTLGHFVAR
;
A
#
# COMPACT_ATOMS: atom_id res chain seq x y z
N MET A 1 21.89 -25.08 52.99
CA MET A 1 22.95 -24.73 53.95
C MET A 1 22.87 -23.23 54.17
N LEU A 2 22.19 -22.85 55.26
CA LEU A 2 21.92 -21.47 55.67
C LEU A 2 23.22 -20.78 56.08
N ILE A 3 23.50 -19.60 55.52
CA ILE A 3 24.49 -18.69 56.09
C ILE A 3 23.78 -17.96 57.21
N ALA A 4 24.07 -18.39 58.44
CA ALA A 4 23.56 -17.81 59.65
C ALA A 4 24.13 -16.39 59.85
N GLU A 5 23.19 -15.48 60.01
CA GLU A 5 23.34 -14.07 60.34
C GLU A 5 24.02 -13.94 61.72
N VAL A 6 25.30 -13.54 61.74
CA VAL A 6 25.96 -13.06 62.96
C VAL A 6 25.81 -11.55 62.98
N TRP A 7 24.66 -11.07 63.46
CA TRP A 7 24.47 -9.66 63.78
C TRP A 7 25.03 -9.38 65.18
N PRO A 8 25.97 -8.42 65.36
CA PRO A 8 26.47 -8.11 66.69
C PRO A 8 25.38 -7.46 67.54
N SER A 9 25.19 -7.98 68.75
CA SER A 9 24.33 -7.40 69.79
C SER A 9 24.67 -5.92 70.07
N ALA A 10 23.65 -5.11 70.32
CA ALA A 10 23.59 -3.64 70.31
C ALA A 10 24.53 -2.85 71.27
N GLY A 11 25.62 -3.42 71.79
CA GLY A 11 26.51 -2.78 72.77
C GLY A 11 27.97 -2.58 72.34
N GLN A 12 28.45 -3.21 71.27
CA GLN A 12 29.85 -3.08 70.84
C GLN A 12 30.01 -2.15 69.63
N ARG A 13 30.33 -0.88 69.90
CA ARG A 13 30.86 0.03 68.88
C ARG A 13 32.27 -0.45 68.49
N GLY A 14 32.36 -1.22 67.41
CA GLY A 14 33.66 -1.60 66.83
C GLY A 14 34.53 -0.37 66.56
N PRO A 15 35.87 -0.49 66.62
CA PRO A 15 36.80 0.64 66.76
C PRO A 15 36.85 1.62 65.57
N PHE A 16 36.17 1.34 64.46
CA PHE A 16 36.27 2.12 63.24
C PHE A 16 34.91 2.29 62.55
N PRO A 17 34.00 3.14 63.09
CA PRO A 17 32.70 3.41 62.48
C PRO A 17 32.81 3.96 61.04
N TRP A 18 33.91 4.63 60.72
CA TRP A 18 34.20 5.14 59.38
C TRP A 18 34.38 4.03 58.33
N LEU A 19 34.87 2.85 58.70
CA LEU A 19 35.02 1.72 57.77
C LEU A 19 33.66 1.19 57.29
N ARG A 20 32.65 1.17 58.17
CA ARG A 20 31.28 0.77 57.80
C ARG A 20 30.65 1.78 56.84
N SER A 21 30.83 3.08 57.11
CA SER A 21 30.38 4.14 56.21
C SER A 21 31.10 4.08 54.86
N ALA A 22 32.41 3.85 54.84
CA ALA A 22 33.19 3.70 53.62
C ALA A 22 32.75 2.48 52.79
N ALA A 23 32.57 1.32 53.43
CA ALA A 23 32.07 0.12 52.76
C ALA A 23 30.67 0.33 52.18
N THR A 24 29.78 1.00 52.93
CA THR A 24 28.41 1.32 52.45
C THR A 24 28.45 2.25 51.24
N LEU A 25 29.29 3.29 51.25
CA LEU A 25 29.46 4.21 50.12
C LEU A 25 30.05 3.51 48.89
N ILE A 26 31.02 2.59 49.09
CA ILE A 26 31.59 1.78 48.01
C ILE A 26 30.53 0.84 47.41
N SER A 27 29.78 0.11 48.24
CA SER A 27 28.70 -0.78 47.79
C SER A 27 27.58 -0.01 47.07
N LEU A 28 27.20 1.17 47.57
CA LEU A 28 26.23 2.04 46.89
C LEU A 28 26.78 2.54 45.54
N GLY A 29 28.06 2.93 45.48
CA GLY A 29 28.73 3.33 44.24
C GLY A 29 28.76 2.20 43.21
N LEU A 30 29.10 0.98 43.63
CA LEU A 30 29.09 -0.22 42.77
C LEU A 30 27.67 -0.57 42.32
N PHE A 31 26.66 -0.49 43.19
CA PHE A 31 25.27 -0.73 42.85
C PHE A 31 24.74 0.30 41.83
N LEU A 32 25.02 1.58 42.03
CA LEU A 32 24.66 2.63 41.08
C LEU A 32 25.42 2.48 39.74
N GLY A 33 26.69 2.06 39.78
CA GLY A 33 27.48 1.73 38.61
C GLY A 33 26.88 0.55 37.83
N PHE A 34 26.50 -0.52 38.53
CA PHE A 34 25.83 -1.68 37.96
C PHE A 34 24.47 -1.31 37.35
N LEU A 35 23.65 -0.52 38.04
CA LEU A 35 22.38 -0.03 37.50
C LEU A 35 22.57 0.84 36.25
N LYS A 36 23.60 1.69 36.22
CA LYS A 36 23.93 2.48 35.02
C LYS A 36 24.39 1.58 33.86
N LEU A 37 25.24 0.60 34.13
CA LEU A 37 25.73 -0.35 33.14
C LEU A 37 24.60 -1.23 32.61
N SER A 38 23.76 -1.78 33.49
CA SER A 38 22.56 -2.55 33.12
C SER A 38 21.64 -1.71 32.25
N ARG A 39 21.30 -0.47 32.66
CA ARG A 39 20.45 0.41 31.86
C ARG A 39 21.08 0.80 30.52
N ALA A 40 22.39 0.96 30.44
CA ALA A 40 23.08 1.24 29.19
C ALA A 40 23.02 0.03 28.23
N LEU A 41 23.27 -1.18 28.76
CA LEU A 41 23.15 -2.42 28.01
C LEU A 41 21.70 -2.69 27.57
N ASP A 42 20.72 -2.40 28.43
CA ASP A 42 19.30 -2.57 28.15
C ASP A 42 18.82 -1.57 27.07
N ARG A 43 19.34 -0.35 27.10
CA ARG A 43 19.00 0.69 26.12
C ARG A 43 19.41 0.29 24.71
N ASP A 44 20.58 -0.34 24.58
CA ASP A 44 21.15 -0.68 23.28
C ASP A 44 20.59 -2.01 22.72
N ARG A 45 20.03 -2.88 23.57
CA ARG A 45 19.56 -4.22 23.19
C ARG A 45 18.08 -4.32 22.78
N GLY A 46 17.24 -3.31 22.94
CA GLY A 46 15.98 -3.17 22.17
C GLY A 46 15.01 -4.36 22.07
N THR A 47 14.04 -4.22 21.15
CA THR A 47 13.12 -5.29 20.73
C THR A 47 13.19 -5.46 19.22
N LEU A 48 13.36 -6.70 18.77
CA LEU A 48 13.29 -7.07 17.36
C LEU A 48 11.89 -7.59 17.01
N TYR A 49 11.24 -6.88 16.08
CA TYR A 49 9.96 -7.21 15.47
C TYR A 49 10.17 -7.86 14.12
N TYR A 50 9.92 -9.15 14.04
CA TYR A 50 10.06 -9.91 12.80
C TYR A 50 8.70 -10.12 12.14
N VAL A 51 8.43 -9.37 11.08
CA VAL A 51 7.11 -9.29 10.42
C VAL A 51 7.11 -10.10 9.15
N ARG A 52 6.22 -11.09 9.05
CA ARG A 52 6.18 -12.06 7.95
C ARG A 52 4.80 -12.17 7.31
N LEU A 53 4.79 -12.21 5.98
CA LEU A 53 3.66 -12.59 5.15
C LEU A 53 4.20 -13.52 4.08
N LEU A 54 4.01 -14.81 4.32
CA LEU A 54 4.54 -15.87 3.47
C LEU A 54 3.39 -16.65 2.86
N ASP A 55 3.64 -17.30 1.73
CA ASP A 55 2.79 -18.39 1.29
C ASP A 55 3.00 -19.60 2.23
N GLU A 56 1.95 -20.38 2.47
CA GLU A 56 1.98 -21.55 3.36
C GLU A 56 3.02 -22.59 2.90
N SER A 57 3.30 -22.64 1.60
CA SER A 57 4.28 -23.58 1.03
C SER A 57 5.73 -23.06 1.04
N GLN A 58 5.97 -21.78 1.37
CA GLN A 58 7.29 -21.17 1.29
C GLN A 58 8.13 -21.39 2.56
N ALA A 59 9.37 -21.84 2.36
CA ALA A 59 10.36 -21.94 3.43
C ALA A 59 10.85 -20.54 3.86
N ASP A 60 10.94 -20.33 5.18
CA ASP A 60 11.54 -19.12 5.73
C ASP A 60 13.07 -19.17 5.62
N PHE A 61 13.60 -18.63 4.53
CA PHE A 61 15.05 -18.58 4.26
C PHE A 61 15.84 -17.66 5.20
N HIS A 62 15.17 -16.88 6.05
CA HIS A 62 15.83 -16.03 7.03
C HIS A 62 15.85 -16.65 8.43
N GLY A 63 15.27 -17.84 8.63
CA GLY A 63 15.15 -18.45 9.95
C GLY A 63 16.48 -18.59 10.70
N GLU A 64 17.60 -18.84 10.01
CA GLU A 64 18.92 -18.86 10.65
C GLU A 64 19.44 -17.48 11.03
N SER A 65 19.33 -16.49 10.14
CA SER A 65 19.74 -15.11 10.42
C SER A 65 18.92 -14.50 11.55
N THR A 66 17.60 -14.75 11.56
CA THR A 66 16.71 -14.33 12.64
C THR A 66 17.01 -15.03 13.97
N ARG A 67 17.38 -16.32 13.94
CA ARG A 67 17.82 -17.04 15.16
C ARG A 67 19.11 -16.45 15.74
N ARG A 68 20.08 -16.10 14.90
CA ARG A 68 21.32 -15.42 15.36
C ARG A 68 21.03 -14.04 15.92
N ALA A 69 20.19 -13.26 15.22
CA ALA A 69 19.81 -11.93 15.65
C ALA A 69 19.06 -11.94 16.99
N ARG A 70 18.27 -12.99 17.29
CA ARG A 70 17.53 -13.09 18.56
C ARG A 70 18.42 -12.96 19.80
N ASP A 71 19.65 -13.47 19.76
CA ASP A 71 20.58 -13.43 20.89
C ASP A 71 21.17 -12.02 21.13
N GLU A 72 20.98 -11.10 20.17
CA GLU A 72 21.43 -9.71 20.25
C GLU A 72 20.42 -8.79 20.97
N TYR A 73 19.14 -9.21 21.08
CA TYR A 73 18.06 -8.37 21.61
C TYR A 73 17.59 -8.75 23.01
N LEU A 74 17.00 -7.79 23.74
CA LEU A 74 16.32 -8.08 25.00
C LEU A 74 15.04 -8.88 24.79
N ASP A 75 14.30 -8.54 23.72
CA ASP A 75 13.05 -9.18 23.38
C ASP A 75 12.93 -9.41 21.87
N TYR A 76 12.17 -10.44 21.51
CA TYR A 76 11.92 -10.85 20.14
C TYR A 76 10.43 -11.14 19.95
N ARG A 77 9.81 -10.40 19.03
CA ARG A 77 8.40 -10.53 18.67
C ARG A 77 8.29 -10.94 17.22
N SER A 78 7.59 -12.03 16.94
CA SER A 78 7.32 -12.43 15.56
C SER A 78 5.84 -12.29 15.24
N LEU A 79 5.55 -11.55 14.17
CA LEU A 79 4.23 -11.38 13.60
C LEU A 79 4.19 -12.15 12.30
N THR A 80 3.27 -13.11 12.17
CA THR A 80 3.18 -13.96 10.98
C THR A 80 1.74 -14.01 10.50
N ARG A 81 1.56 -13.82 9.20
CA ARG A 81 0.33 -14.09 8.47
C ARG A 81 0.65 -14.91 7.22
N TRP A 82 -0.36 -15.60 6.71
CA TRP A 82 -0.24 -16.44 5.53
C TRP A 82 -1.05 -15.85 4.38
N ALA A 83 -0.46 -15.81 3.19
CA ALA A 83 -1.12 -15.44 1.95
C ALA A 83 -1.55 -16.72 1.22
N ASN A 84 -2.82 -16.79 0.81
CA ASN A 84 -3.26 -17.87 -0.07
C ASN A 84 -2.85 -17.54 -1.50
N THR A 85 -1.79 -18.17 -2.00
CA THR A 85 -1.33 -18.00 -3.37
C THR A 85 -1.79 -19.11 -4.33
N ALA A 86 -2.57 -20.08 -3.85
CA ALA A 86 -2.95 -21.26 -4.62
C ALA A 86 -4.03 -20.97 -5.68
N ALA A 87 -4.92 -20.00 -5.45
CA ALA A 87 -5.91 -19.58 -6.44
C ALA A 87 -5.23 -18.86 -7.62
N SER A 88 -5.79 -18.92 -8.83
CA SER A 88 -5.37 -18.11 -9.98
C SER A 88 -5.92 -16.68 -9.89
N GLY A 89 -5.26 -15.69 -10.52
CA GLY A 89 -5.75 -14.30 -10.59
C GLY A 89 -5.11 -13.36 -9.55
N THR A 90 -5.88 -12.39 -9.04
CA THR A 90 -5.41 -11.46 -8.01
C THR A 90 -5.24 -12.13 -6.65
N ILE A 91 -4.12 -11.86 -5.97
CA ILE A 91 -3.83 -12.32 -4.61
C ILE A 91 -4.32 -11.27 -3.61
N ASP A 92 -5.37 -11.58 -2.85
CA ASP A 92 -5.89 -10.67 -1.82
C ASP A 92 -5.23 -10.91 -0.45
N VAL A 93 -4.48 -9.91 0.01
CA VAL A 93 -3.81 -9.91 1.32
C VAL A 93 -4.14 -8.66 2.15
N ARG A 94 -5.20 -7.92 1.80
CA ARG A 94 -5.57 -6.67 2.50
C ARG A 94 -5.78 -6.87 3.98
N THR A 95 -6.48 -7.94 4.34
CA THR A 95 -6.78 -8.28 5.74
C THR A 95 -5.50 -8.56 6.51
N GLN A 96 -4.60 -9.36 5.92
CA GLN A 96 -3.33 -9.76 6.50
C GLN A 96 -2.40 -8.55 6.69
N VAL A 97 -2.27 -7.69 5.68
CA VAL A 97 -1.46 -6.47 5.78
C VAL A 97 -2.00 -5.56 6.89
N ARG A 98 -3.33 -5.32 6.93
CA ARG A 98 -3.95 -4.51 7.97
C ARG A 98 -3.71 -5.08 9.37
N GLU A 99 -3.89 -6.38 9.55
CA GLU A 99 -3.65 -7.04 10.83
C GLU A 99 -2.19 -6.94 11.27
N LEU A 100 -1.24 -7.15 10.36
CA LEU A 100 0.20 -7.00 10.65
C LEU A 100 0.53 -5.56 11.07
N THR A 101 0.01 -4.56 10.37
CA THR A 101 0.20 -3.15 10.71
C THR A 101 -0.37 -2.84 12.10
N THR A 102 -1.64 -3.19 12.36
CA THR A 102 -2.30 -2.93 13.65
C THR A 102 -1.62 -3.66 14.81
N GLU A 103 -1.27 -4.93 14.63
CA GLU A 103 -0.60 -5.71 15.67
C GLU A 103 0.81 -5.18 15.96
N PHE A 104 1.57 -4.79 14.93
CA PHE A 104 2.89 -4.18 15.13
C PHE A 104 2.79 -2.87 15.91
N GLU A 105 1.88 -1.97 15.53
CA GLU A 105 1.70 -0.68 16.22
C GLU A 105 1.27 -0.88 17.68
N LEU A 106 0.38 -1.83 17.93
CA LEU A 106 -0.04 -2.18 19.29
C LEU A 106 1.14 -2.68 20.12
N LEU A 107 1.98 -3.56 19.56
CA LEU A 107 3.15 -4.05 20.28
C LEU A 107 4.16 -2.95 20.55
N CYS A 108 4.43 -2.06 19.58
CA CYS A 108 5.30 -0.91 19.80
C CYS A 108 4.76 0.03 20.89
N ALA A 109 3.44 0.23 20.95
CA ALA A 109 2.81 1.07 21.98
C ALA A 109 2.88 0.45 23.38
N LEU A 110 2.92 -0.88 23.49
CA LEU A 110 3.06 -1.61 24.75
C LEU A 110 4.51 -1.81 25.19
N ASP A 111 5.48 -1.56 24.31
CA ASP A 111 6.90 -1.72 24.57
C ASP A 111 7.50 -0.48 25.27
N ASN A 112 8.73 -0.63 25.76
CA ASN A 112 9.45 0.43 26.44
C ASN A 112 9.96 1.48 25.44
N SER A 113 9.37 2.67 25.45
CA SER A 113 9.80 3.79 24.58
C SER A 113 11.25 4.24 24.76
N LYS A 114 11.94 3.78 25.81
CA LYS A 114 13.37 4.06 26.06
C LYS A 114 14.32 3.06 25.39
N THR A 115 13.80 1.97 24.83
CA THR A 115 14.61 0.95 24.14
C THR A 115 14.54 1.11 22.62
N LYS A 116 15.50 0.50 21.92
CA LYS A 116 15.54 0.51 20.45
C LYS A 116 14.41 -0.36 19.88
N PHE A 117 13.76 0.13 18.82
CA PHE A 117 12.77 -0.63 18.06
C PHE A 117 13.38 -1.05 16.73
N GLU A 118 13.38 -2.35 16.43
CA GLU A 118 13.86 -2.85 15.14
C GLU A 118 12.80 -3.67 14.43
N LEU A 119 12.51 -3.34 13.17
CA LEU A 119 11.60 -4.11 12.32
C LEU A 119 12.40 -4.81 11.22
N GLY A 120 12.30 -6.12 11.17
CA GLY A 120 12.84 -6.95 10.10
C GLY A 120 11.73 -7.49 9.21
N PRO A 121 11.50 -6.91 8.01
CA PRO A 121 10.41 -7.31 7.15
C PRO A 121 10.76 -8.56 6.35
N ASN A 122 9.84 -9.51 6.30
CA ASN A 122 9.87 -10.68 5.42
C ASN A 122 8.54 -10.76 4.65
N LEU A 123 8.36 -9.79 3.75
CA LEU A 123 7.14 -9.55 3.00
C LEU A 123 7.47 -9.45 1.50
N LEU A 124 6.52 -9.79 0.63
CA LEU A 124 6.59 -9.46 -0.79
C LEU A 124 6.55 -7.93 -0.97
N PHE A 125 7.20 -7.41 -2.02
CA PHE A 125 7.28 -5.97 -2.31
C PHE A 125 5.93 -5.23 -2.17
N PRO A 126 4.81 -5.71 -2.77
CA PRO A 126 3.50 -5.08 -2.62
C PRO A 126 3.03 -4.94 -1.16
N ALA A 127 3.16 -6.01 -0.39
CA ALA A 127 2.72 -6.04 1.02
C ALA A 127 3.64 -5.20 1.91
N ALA A 128 4.95 -5.20 1.64
CA ALA A 128 5.92 -4.36 2.33
C ALA A 128 5.65 -2.86 2.10
N LEU A 129 5.40 -2.47 0.86
CA LEU A 129 5.03 -1.10 0.49
C LEU A 129 3.73 -0.67 1.19
N ALA A 130 2.71 -1.51 1.17
CA ALA A 130 1.43 -1.25 1.83
C ALA A 130 1.55 -1.17 3.36
N LEU A 131 2.33 -2.08 3.96
CA LEU A 131 2.61 -2.05 5.40
C LEU A 131 3.29 -0.73 5.80
N GLY A 132 4.32 -0.32 5.07
CA GLY A 132 5.03 0.93 5.32
C GLY A 132 4.14 2.16 5.13
N TYR A 133 3.27 2.15 4.12
CA TYR A 133 2.32 3.24 3.85
C TYR A 133 1.31 3.43 4.97
N GLY A 134 0.85 2.34 5.59
CA GLY A 134 -0.10 2.38 6.69
C GLY A 134 0.53 2.55 8.07
N LEU A 135 1.86 2.54 8.19
CA LEU A 135 2.54 2.52 9.47
C LEU A 135 2.66 3.93 10.07
N CYS A 136 2.36 4.03 11.36
CA CYS A 136 2.70 5.16 12.21
C CYS A 136 3.84 4.75 13.18
N PRO A 137 5.09 4.58 12.69
CA PRO A 137 6.16 4.03 13.51
C PRO A 137 6.63 5.00 14.60
N PRO A 138 7.19 4.49 15.71
CA PRO A 138 7.95 5.34 16.63
C PRO A 138 9.15 5.96 15.91
N SER A 139 9.53 7.18 16.29
CA SER A 139 10.62 7.93 15.64
C SER A 139 11.99 7.25 15.73
N SER A 140 12.17 6.37 16.71
CA SER A 140 13.36 5.55 16.93
C SER A 140 13.35 4.21 16.19
N LEU A 141 12.32 3.93 15.37
CA LEU A 141 12.25 2.68 14.60
C LEU A 141 13.42 2.58 13.61
N MET A 142 14.06 1.42 13.63
CA MET A 142 15.08 1.02 12.68
C MET A 142 14.54 -0.15 11.85
N LEU A 143 14.78 -0.13 10.55
CA LEU A 143 14.50 -1.26 9.67
C LEU A 143 15.77 -2.10 9.50
N ARG A 144 15.71 -3.43 9.65
CA ARG A 144 16.85 -4.35 9.49
C ARG A 144 16.63 -5.25 8.28
N GLU A 145 17.59 -5.27 7.37
CA GLU A 145 17.56 -6.21 6.22
C GLU A 145 18.30 -7.48 6.62
N PHE A 146 17.61 -8.62 6.51
CA PHE A 146 18.22 -9.92 6.78
C PHE A 146 18.74 -10.51 5.48
N ASN A 147 20.04 -10.83 5.42
CA ASN A 147 20.58 -11.60 4.31
C ASN A 147 20.36 -13.11 4.49
N LYS A 148 20.47 -13.85 3.38
CA LYS A 148 20.61 -15.32 3.43
C LYS A 148 21.92 -15.66 4.12
N ALA A 149 21.98 -16.82 4.79
CA ALA A 149 23.02 -17.23 5.74
C ALA A 149 24.50 -17.12 5.29
N THR A 150 24.78 -16.84 4.01
CA THR A 150 26.11 -16.75 3.39
C THR A 150 26.41 -15.41 2.69
N GLY A 151 25.59 -14.35 2.88
CA GLY A 151 25.69 -13.07 2.14
C GLY A 151 26.43 -11.92 2.86
N PRO A 152 26.73 -10.80 2.15
CA PRO A 152 27.36 -9.56 2.67
C PRO A 152 26.45 -8.80 3.68
N PRO A 153 26.80 -7.62 4.25
CA PRO A 153 26.32 -7.24 5.58
C PRO A 153 24.83 -6.94 5.65
N GLU A 154 24.24 -7.35 6.76
CA GLU A 154 22.98 -6.81 7.27
C GLU A 154 23.12 -5.30 7.41
N PHE A 155 22.13 -4.54 6.98
CA PHE A 155 22.14 -3.08 7.15
C PHE A 155 20.90 -2.63 7.91
N HIS A 156 21.05 -1.50 8.58
CA HIS A 156 19.96 -0.85 9.31
C HIS A 156 19.60 0.48 8.65
N LEU A 157 18.31 0.78 8.57
CA LEU A 157 17.81 2.05 8.06
C LEU A 157 16.94 2.72 9.14
N PRO A 158 17.39 3.85 9.74
CA PRO A 158 16.53 4.64 10.61
C PRO A 158 15.32 5.18 9.83
N CYS A 159 14.11 4.97 10.35
CA CYS A 159 12.89 5.50 9.72
C CYS A 159 12.93 7.02 9.58
N ALA A 160 13.44 7.73 10.59
CA ALA A 160 13.64 9.18 10.53
C ALA A 160 14.51 9.60 9.34
N ARG A 161 15.61 8.88 9.08
CA ARG A 161 16.51 9.16 7.96
C ARG A 161 15.83 8.97 6.60
N ALA A 162 14.97 7.95 6.46
CA ALA A 162 14.17 7.75 5.25
C ALA A 162 13.22 8.92 5.00
N LEU A 163 12.53 9.39 6.04
CA LEU A 163 11.62 10.52 5.98
C LEU A 163 12.33 11.86 5.73
N ASP A 164 13.47 12.10 6.38
CA ASP A 164 14.30 13.28 6.15
C ASP A 164 14.78 13.35 4.69
N SER A 165 15.13 12.19 4.10
CA SER A 165 15.57 12.10 2.69
C SER A 165 14.48 12.48 1.69
N VAL A 166 13.21 12.32 2.06
CA VAL A 166 12.06 12.77 1.26
C VAL A 166 11.89 14.29 1.35
N LEU A 167 12.10 14.85 2.54
CA LEU A 167 11.90 16.27 2.82
C LEU A 167 12.99 17.17 2.24
N SER A 168 14.18 16.62 1.97
CA SER A 168 15.22 17.32 1.21
C SER A 168 14.81 17.44 -0.26
N VAL A 169 13.94 18.42 -0.55
CA VAL A 169 13.25 18.93 -1.77
C VAL A 169 13.80 18.60 -3.18
N THR A 170 15.01 18.07 -3.32
CA THR A 170 15.57 17.63 -4.60
C THR A 170 15.50 16.11 -4.70
N PRO A 171 14.89 15.52 -5.75
CA PRO A 171 14.99 14.07 -5.95
C PRO A 171 16.47 13.66 -5.94
N PRO A 172 16.84 12.56 -5.26
CA PRO A 172 18.24 12.19 -5.10
C PRO A 172 18.95 12.14 -6.46
N ALA A 173 20.08 12.84 -6.56
CA ALA A 173 20.77 13.12 -7.81
C ALA A 173 21.22 11.86 -8.55
N ALA A 174 21.06 11.86 -9.89
CA ALA A 174 21.67 11.10 -11.01
C ALA A 174 21.90 9.57 -10.92
N THR A 175 22.10 8.99 -9.73
CA THR A 175 22.44 7.57 -9.52
C THR A 175 21.30 6.64 -9.91
N LEU A 176 20.05 7.08 -9.68
CA LEU A 176 18.84 6.43 -10.18
C LEU A 176 18.23 7.30 -11.27
N SER A 177 18.18 6.79 -12.49
CA SER A 177 17.59 7.51 -13.63
C SER A 177 16.54 6.63 -14.27
N PRO A 178 15.36 7.15 -14.67
CA PRO A 178 14.44 6.37 -15.48
C PRO A 178 14.99 6.21 -16.90
N ALA A 179 14.89 5.02 -17.48
CA ALA A 179 15.00 4.89 -18.94
C ALA A 179 13.73 5.43 -19.61
N ASN A 180 13.89 6.42 -20.50
CA ASN A 180 12.83 6.89 -21.38
C ASN A 180 12.97 6.19 -22.72
N ASP A 181 12.20 5.13 -22.96
CA ASP A 181 12.26 4.38 -24.22
C ASP A 181 10.95 4.48 -25.02
N PHE A 182 10.41 5.68 -25.27
CA PHE A 182 9.44 5.85 -26.37
C PHE A 182 9.56 7.22 -27.07
N PRO A 183 9.77 7.26 -28.39
CA PRO A 183 9.74 8.48 -29.20
C PRO A 183 8.32 8.98 -29.52
N ILE A 184 7.31 8.54 -28.75
CA ILE A 184 5.90 8.86 -29.01
C ILE A 184 5.49 10.05 -28.13
N THR A 185 5.01 11.12 -28.77
CA THR A 185 4.52 12.32 -28.11
C THR A 185 3.12 12.06 -27.54
N PHE A 186 3.03 11.46 -26.35
CA PHE A 186 1.76 11.34 -25.64
C PHE A 186 1.46 12.64 -24.89
N THR A 187 0.18 13.04 -24.88
CA THR A 187 -0.30 13.98 -23.86
C THR A 187 -0.48 13.20 -22.56
N PRO A 188 -0.11 13.72 -21.38
CA PRO A 188 -0.24 12.94 -20.14
C PRO A 188 -1.70 12.51 -19.84
N ALA A 189 -2.69 13.24 -20.35
CA ALA A 189 -4.10 12.90 -20.23
C ALA A 189 -4.56 11.72 -21.10
N SER A 190 -3.81 11.36 -22.15
CA SER A 190 -4.13 10.26 -23.07
C SER A 190 -3.50 8.93 -22.68
N VAL A 191 -2.66 8.91 -21.64
CA VAL A 191 -2.03 7.69 -21.12
C VAL A 191 -3.02 7.03 -20.16
N GLY A 192 -3.43 5.79 -20.48
CA GLY A 192 -4.36 4.97 -19.70
C GLY A 192 -3.66 4.05 -18.71
N SER A 193 -2.40 3.66 -18.95
CA SER A 193 -1.62 2.86 -18.01
C SER A 193 -0.12 3.19 -18.00
N VAL A 194 0.49 3.19 -16.81
CA VAL A 194 1.92 3.43 -16.61
C VAL A 194 2.49 2.33 -15.74
N CYS A 195 3.50 1.60 -16.21
CA CYS A 195 4.26 0.65 -15.41
C CYS A 195 5.53 1.31 -14.84
N LEU A 196 5.74 1.19 -13.53
CA LEU A 196 6.98 1.52 -12.84
C LEU A 196 7.66 0.22 -12.38
N ASP A 197 8.84 -0.08 -12.92
CA ASP A 197 9.68 -1.24 -12.58
C ASP A 197 10.90 -0.79 -11.77
N PHE A 198 10.97 -1.16 -10.50
CA PHE A 198 12.09 -0.80 -9.61
C PHE A 198 13.09 -1.96 -9.47
N ARG A 199 14.38 -1.73 -9.80
CA ARG A 199 15.44 -2.76 -9.73
C ARG A 199 16.56 -2.38 -8.76
N LEU A 200 16.40 -2.76 -7.49
CA LEU A 200 17.24 -2.38 -6.36
C LEU A 200 17.59 -3.63 -5.51
N THR A 201 18.79 -4.20 -5.68
CA THR A 201 19.18 -5.50 -5.10
C THR A 201 20.21 -5.37 -3.97
N THR A 202 20.39 -6.41 -3.15
CA THR A 202 21.38 -6.44 -2.05
C THR A 202 22.76 -6.97 -2.47
N ALA A 203 22.93 -7.49 -3.69
CA ALA A 203 24.17 -8.12 -4.15
C ALA A 203 24.42 -7.92 -5.66
N GLU A 204 25.66 -8.15 -6.09
CA GLU A 204 26.14 -8.25 -7.49
C GLU A 204 25.51 -9.46 -8.23
N ARG A 205 24.18 -9.58 -8.22
CA ARG A 205 23.51 -10.58 -9.04
C ARG A 205 23.46 -10.07 -10.48
N HIS A 206 24.50 -10.41 -11.22
CA HIS A 206 24.69 -10.12 -12.65
C HIS A 206 23.86 -11.00 -13.58
N ASP A 207 23.00 -11.87 -13.05
CA ASP A 207 22.10 -12.68 -13.88
C ASP A 207 20.98 -11.77 -14.39
N ALA A 208 21.33 -11.05 -15.45
CA ALA A 208 20.47 -10.33 -16.37
C ALA A 208 19.59 -11.30 -17.17
N ASP A 209 18.96 -12.24 -16.48
CA ASP A 209 17.69 -12.78 -16.95
C ASP A 209 16.72 -11.62 -16.86
N THR A 210 16.79 -10.82 -17.92
CA THR A 210 15.80 -9.86 -18.32
C THR A 210 14.49 -10.58 -18.09
N LEU A 211 13.72 -10.15 -17.09
CA LEU A 211 12.30 -10.38 -17.11
C LEU A 211 11.85 -9.74 -18.43
N ALA A 212 11.92 -10.51 -19.53
CA ALA A 212 10.94 -10.43 -20.57
C ALA A 212 9.64 -10.47 -19.77
N PHE A 213 8.84 -9.42 -19.80
CA PHE A 213 7.49 -9.47 -19.26
C PHE A 213 6.71 -10.36 -20.24
N PRO A 214 6.62 -11.70 -20.10
CA PRO A 214 5.95 -12.48 -21.11
C PRO A 214 4.51 -12.61 -20.61
N ASP A 215 3.57 -12.09 -21.38
CA ASP A 215 2.18 -12.54 -21.26
C ASP A 215 1.41 -12.23 -19.97
N LEU A 216 1.71 -11.13 -19.25
CA LEU A 216 0.76 -10.60 -18.24
C LEU A 216 -0.62 -10.29 -18.82
N GLY A 217 -0.74 -10.20 -20.15
CA GLY A 217 -1.96 -9.76 -20.83
C GLY A 217 -2.32 -8.29 -20.55
N VAL A 218 -1.46 -7.56 -19.83
CA VAL A 218 -1.64 -6.16 -19.47
C VAL A 218 -1.06 -5.29 -20.58
N VAL A 219 -1.91 -4.48 -21.21
CA VAL A 219 -1.47 -3.45 -22.17
C VAL A 219 -0.99 -2.24 -21.37
N VAL A 220 0.33 -1.99 -21.39
CA VAL A 220 0.96 -0.85 -20.74
C VAL A 220 1.27 0.23 -21.78
N ASP A 221 0.70 1.42 -21.64
CA ASP A 221 0.95 2.54 -22.57
C ASP A 221 2.35 3.15 -22.38
N LEU A 222 2.83 3.22 -21.13
CA LEU A 222 4.14 3.76 -20.78
C LEU A 222 4.85 2.89 -19.74
N HIS A 223 6.10 2.51 -19.99
CA HIS A 223 6.91 1.76 -19.03
C HIS A 223 8.15 2.58 -18.63
N ARG A 224 8.35 2.77 -17.33
CA ARG A 224 9.54 3.39 -16.72
C ARG A 224 10.25 2.37 -15.84
N THR A 225 11.50 2.08 -16.15
CA THR A 225 12.37 1.30 -15.27
C THR A 225 13.26 2.25 -14.47
N ILE A 226 13.31 2.07 -13.16
CA ILE A 226 14.12 2.85 -12.22
C ILE A 226 15.26 1.96 -11.71
N GLY A 227 16.49 2.36 -11.98
CA GLY A 227 17.72 1.65 -11.61
C GLY A 227 18.97 2.41 -12.07
N VAL A 228 20.11 1.74 -12.05
CA VAL A 228 21.36 2.23 -12.68
C VAL A 228 21.37 1.72 -14.12
N PHE A 229 21.83 2.55 -15.06
CA PHE A 229 21.84 2.20 -16.48
C PHE A 229 23.28 2.14 -17.00
N VAL A 230 23.60 1.06 -17.71
CA VAL A 230 24.81 0.95 -18.53
C VAL A 230 24.36 0.95 -19.99
N GLY A 231 24.44 2.12 -20.64
CA GLY A 231 23.79 2.33 -21.94
C GLY A 231 22.26 2.38 -21.79
N ARG A 232 21.53 1.55 -22.55
CA ARG A 232 20.06 1.41 -22.47
C ARG A 232 19.60 0.25 -21.59
N THR A 233 20.53 -0.56 -21.11
CA THR A 233 20.20 -1.76 -20.33
C THR A 233 20.10 -1.39 -18.85
N PRO A 234 18.95 -1.63 -18.19
CA PRO A 234 18.83 -1.46 -16.75
C PRO A 234 19.69 -2.50 -16.04
N GLN A 235 20.55 -2.05 -15.13
CA GLN A 235 21.34 -2.87 -14.23
C GLN A 235 20.76 -2.77 -12.81
N PRO A 236 20.72 -3.88 -12.05
CA PRO A 236 20.39 -3.84 -10.64
C PRO A 236 21.35 -2.93 -9.88
N VAL A 237 20.82 -2.19 -8.91
CA VAL A 237 21.62 -1.31 -8.05
C VAL A 237 21.84 -1.97 -6.71
N THR A 238 23.09 -2.07 -6.27
CA THR A 238 23.39 -2.54 -4.92
C THR A 238 22.98 -1.50 -3.88
N VAL A 239 22.13 -1.89 -2.94
CA VAL A 239 21.68 -1.05 -1.83
C VAL A 239 22.35 -1.47 -0.52
N GLY A 240 22.83 -0.51 0.27
CA GLY A 240 23.25 -0.74 1.65
C GLY A 240 23.67 0.55 2.37
N GLU A 241 24.37 0.42 3.50
CA GLU A 241 25.06 1.55 4.17
C GLU A 241 26.22 2.00 3.26
N GLN A 242 26.27 3.29 2.91
CA GLN A 242 27.23 3.84 1.95
C GLN A 242 28.68 3.51 2.33
N ASP A 243 29.42 2.78 1.47
CA ASP A 243 30.89 2.74 1.54
C ASP A 243 31.61 2.36 0.21
N GLY A 244 30.91 2.24 -0.93
CA GLY A 244 31.52 1.84 -2.21
C GLY A 244 31.05 2.61 -3.46
N PRO A 245 31.89 2.72 -4.51
CA PRO A 245 31.48 3.25 -5.80
C PRO A 245 30.37 2.38 -6.41
N GLY A 246 29.24 2.99 -6.80
CA GLY A 246 28.10 2.31 -7.42
C GLY A 246 27.00 1.82 -6.46
N GLN A 247 27.13 2.09 -5.16
CA GLN A 247 26.11 1.75 -4.16
C GLN A 247 25.17 2.93 -3.93
N VAL A 248 23.87 2.65 -3.80
CA VAL A 248 22.86 3.66 -3.42
C VAL A 248 22.45 3.45 -1.98
N ASP A 249 22.41 4.56 -1.23
CA ASP A 249 21.92 4.60 0.14
C ASP A 249 20.44 4.16 0.20
N ALA A 250 20.09 3.29 1.15
CA ALA A 250 18.75 2.72 1.28
C ALA A 250 17.66 3.79 1.52
N ALA A 251 17.97 4.85 2.26
CA ALA A 251 17.02 5.95 2.51
C ALA A 251 16.73 6.70 1.20
N SER A 252 17.77 6.99 0.43
CA SER A 252 17.68 7.65 -0.87
C SER A 252 16.93 6.80 -1.90
N ALA A 253 17.16 5.48 -1.91
CA ALA A 253 16.43 4.54 -2.74
C ALA A 253 14.92 4.53 -2.40
N ALA A 254 14.58 4.43 -1.11
CA ALA A 254 13.19 4.46 -0.63
C ALA A 254 12.48 5.78 -0.98
N ALA A 255 13.13 6.91 -0.74
CA ALA A 255 12.62 8.23 -1.11
C ALA A 255 12.39 8.34 -2.62
N ARG A 256 13.28 7.78 -3.45
CA ARG A 256 13.13 7.80 -4.91
C ARG A 256 11.94 6.97 -5.38
N VAL A 257 11.73 5.77 -4.82
CA VAL A 257 10.55 4.94 -5.14
C VAL A 257 9.27 5.71 -4.85
N ALA A 258 9.16 6.31 -3.66
CA ALA A 258 8.01 7.11 -3.27
C ALA A 258 7.77 8.31 -4.20
N TRP A 259 8.84 9.03 -4.55
CA TRP A 259 8.76 10.21 -5.41
C TRP A 259 8.32 9.86 -6.84
N GLU A 260 8.82 8.77 -7.42
CA GLU A 260 8.40 8.34 -8.77
C GLU A 260 6.94 7.86 -8.79
N ILE A 261 6.46 7.24 -7.71
CA ILE A 261 5.04 6.90 -7.57
C ILE A 261 4.18 8.17 -7.51
N ASP A 262 4.51 9.13 -6.63
CA ASP A 262 3.77 10.40 -6.53
C ASP A 262 3.81 11.19 -7.85
N ARG A 263 4.98 11.26 -8.47
CA ARG A 263 5.15 11.90 -9.78
C ARG A 263 4.27 11.25 -10.83
N ALA A 264 4.27 9.91 -10.96
CA ALA A 264 3.44 9.23 -11.95
C ALA A 264 1.94 9.47 -11.73
N LEU A 265 1.49 9.46 -10.47
CA LEU A 265 0.10 9.75 -10.10
C LEU A 265 -0.35 11.16 -10.52
N ARG A 266 0.55 12.15 -10.41
CA ARG A 266 0.31 13.56 -10.80
C ARG A 266 0.44 13.80 -12.29
N GLU A 267 1.50 13.27 -12.89
CA GLU A 267 1.83 13.45 -14.29
C GLU A 267 0.74 12.82 -15.16
N PHE A 268 0.22 11.65 -14.77
CA PHE A 268 -0.78 10.91 -15.53
C PHE A 268 -2.08 10.77 -14.73
N PRO A 269 -2.92 11.81 -14.58
CA PRO A 269 -4.04 11.83 -13.64
C PRO A 269 -5.14 10.78 -13.90
N ASN A 270 -5.18 10.21 -15.11
CA ASN A 270 -6.18 9.22 -15.54
C ASN A 270 -5.61 7.81 -15.71
N ALA A 271 -4.30 7.61 -15.48
CA ALA A 271 -3.68 6.32 -15.75
C ALA A 271 -3.78 5.36 -14.56
N THR A 272 -3.99 4.07 -14.84
CA THR A 272 -3.64 3.00 -13.90
C THR A 272 -2.12 2.96 -13.74
N ILE A 273 -1.61 3.02 -12.52
CA ILE A 273 -0.18 2.93 -12.24
C ILE A 273 0.13 1.51 -11.76
N VAL A 274 0.79 0.74 -12.61
CA VAL A 274 1.23 -0.62 -12.33
C VAL A 274 2.63 -0.56 -11.69
N LEU A 275 2.81 -1.20 -10.55
CA LEU A 275 4.06 -1.20 -9.78
C LEU A 275 4.61 -2.62 -9.73
N THR A 276 5.87 -2.77 -10.12
CA THR A 276 6.64 -3.99 -9.89
C THR A 276 8.00 -3.61 -9.32
N GLY A 277 8.57 -4.48 -8.49
CA GLY A 277 9.79 -4.16 -7.77
C GLY A 277 10.60 -5.39 -7.40
N GLN A 278 11.82 -5.44 -7.91
CA GLN A 278 12.91 -6.23 -7.35
C GLN A 278 13.68 -5.34 -6.39
N VAL A 279 13.04 -5.06 -5.25
CA VAL A 279 13.54 -4.12 -4.24
C VAL A 279 13.76 -4.88 -2.93
N THR A 280 14.75 -4.45 -2.14
CA THR A 280 14.97 -5.01 -0.80
C THR A 280 13.75 -4.78 0.09
N LYS A 281 13.52 -5.67 1.06
CA LYS A 281 12.29 -5.63 1.85
C LYS A 281 12.26 -4.39 2.75
N VAL A 282 13.43 -3.99 3.26
CA VAL A 282 13.60 -2.74 4.00
C VAL A 282 13.28 -1.52 3.14
N VAL A 283 13.83 -1.43 1.92
CA VAL A 283 13.54 -0.28 1.04
C VAL A 283 12.06 -0.26 0.66
N SER A 284 11.42 -1.42 0.50
CA SER A 284 9.99 -1.52 0.19
C SER A 284 9.12 -0.93 1.32
N VAL A 285 9.39 -1.29 2.58
CA VAL A 285 8.70 -0.72 3.75
C VAL A 285 8.98 0.78 3.87
N ALA A 286 10.24 1.18 3.78
CA ALA A 286 10.62 2.60 3.86
C ALA A 286 9.98 3.43 2.74
N ALA A 287 9.89 2.90 1.52
CA ALA A 287 9.24 3.56 0.40
C ALA A 287 7.75 3.80 0.66
N GLY A 288 7.08 2.87 1.35
CA GLY A 288 5.69 3.04 1.78
C GLY A 288 5.53 4.21 2.74
N MET A 289 6.40 4.28 3.75
CA MET A 289 6.43 5.39 4.72
C MET A 289 6.69 6.73 4.04
N CYS A 290 7.69 6.75 3.16
CA CYS A 290 8.04 7.90 2.34
C CYS A 290 6.86 8.35 1.47
N LEU A 291 6.13 7.42 0.85
CA LEU A 291 4.99 7.72 -0.01
C LEU A 291 3.85 8.37 0.78
N ALA A 292 3.52 7.84 1.96
CA ALA A 292 2.54 8.47 2.85
C ALA A 292 2.94 9.91 3.17
N HIS A 293 4.21 10.12 3.51
CA HIS A 293 4.74 11.44 3.86
C HIS A 293 4.74 12.43 2.68
N VAL A 294 5.17 12.01 1.48
CA VAL A 294 5.14 12.84 0.26
C VAL A 294 3.71 13.31 -0.04
N LEU A 295 2.75 12.40 0.04
CA LEU A 295 1.35 12.70 -0.28
C LEU A 295 0.74 13.67 0.74
N ASP A 296 1.05 13.51 2.03
CA ASP A 296 0.61 14.44 3.07
C ASP A 296 1.25 15.82 2.93
N ALA A 297 2.57 15.89 2.69
CA ALA A 297 3.28 17.16 2.48
C ALA A 297 2.72 17.93 1.28
N ASN A 298 2.44 17.21 0.18
CA ASN A 298 1.86 17.82 -1.02
C ASN A 298 0.37 18.17 -0.87
N ALA A 299 -0.38 17.49 0.00
CA ALA A 299 -1.78 17.79 0.28
C ALA A 299 -1.96 19.10 1.07
N VAL A 300 -0.94 19.53 1.82
CA VAL A 300 -0.92 20.82 2.53
C VAL A 300 -0.72 21.98 1.56
N SER A 301 -0.05 21.75 0.43
CA SER A 301 0.08 22.75 -0.63
C SER A 301 -1.28 22.94 -1.33
N ALA A 302 -1.92 24.09 -1.14
CA ALA A 302 -3.27 24.40 -1.61
C ALA A 302 -3.50 24.29 -3.14
N THR A 303 -2.45 24.00 -3.90
CA THR A 303 -2.47 23.95 -5.37
C THR A 303 -2.86 22.59 -5.94
N HIS A 304 -2.89 21.52 -5.14
CA HIS A 304 -3.17 20.17 -5.65
C HIS A 304 -4.26 19.44 -4.87
N PRO A 305 -5.24 18.81 -5.55
CA PRO A 305 -6.22 17.96 -4.88
C PRO A 305 -5.53 16.77 -4.20
N ARG A 306 -6.08 16.34 -3.05
CA ARG A 306 -5.59 15.14 -2.34
C ARG A 306 -5.73 13.92 -3.23
N ILE A 307 -4.60 13.32 -3.59
CA ILE A 307 -4.54 12.09 -4.37
C ILE A 307 -4.74 10.91 -3.41
N LYS A 308 -5.66 10.02 -3.75
CA LYS A 308 -5.79 8.71 -3.10
C LYS A 308 -4.99 7.70 -3.94
N PRO A 309 -3.72 7.41 -3.62
CA PRO A 309 -2.84 6.67 -4.53
C PRO A 309 -3.45 5.30 -4.88
N TRP A 310 -3.89 4.57 -3.86
CA TRP A 310 -4.37 3.19 -3.97
C TRP A 310 -5.55 3.01 -4.93
N THR A 311 -6.38 4.03 -5.18
CA THR A 311 -7.49 3.88 -6.14
C THR A 311 -7.00 3.65 -7.57
N ARG A 312 -5.73 3.94 -7.85
CA ARG A 312 -5.11 3.80 -9.18
C ARG A 312 -3.83 2.97 -9.17
N LEU A 313 -3.36 2.50 -8.02
CA LEU A 313 -2.18 1.65 -7.92
C LEU A 313 -2.57 0.18 -8.09
N VAL A 314 -1.91 -0.51 -9.03
CA VAL A 314 -1.89 -1.97 -9.10
C VAL A 314 -0.49 -2.43 -8.77
N THR A 315 -0.35 -3.22 -7.71
CA THR A 315 0.95 -3.76 -7.32
C THR A 315 1.07 -5.20 -7.79
N LEU A 316 2.24 -5.55 -8.32
CA LEU A 316 2.54 -6.87 -8.83
C LEU A 316 3.58 -7.54 -7.92
N GLY A 317 3.31 -8.77 -7.51
CA GLY A 317 4.17 -9.59 -6.66
C GLY A 317 4.70 -10.81 -7.39
N HIS A 318 5.96 -11.15 -7.18
CA HIS A 318 6.54 -12.39 -7.69
C HIS A 318 6.17 -13.56 -6.79
N VAL A 319 5.40 -14.50 -7.34
CA VAL A 319 4.95 -15.72 -6.69
C VAL A 319 5.28 -16.91 -7.59
N ASN A 320 6.46 -17.49 -7.34
CA ASN A 320 6.99 -18.74 -7.89
C ASN A 320 6.40 -19.26 -9.23
N PRO A 321 6.98 -18.92 -10.39
CA PRO A 321 7.81 -17.77 -10.76
C PRO A 321 6.97 -16.61 -11.34
N GLU A 322 5.65 -16.68 -11.22
CA GLU A 322 4.71 -15.82 -11.91
C GLU A 322 4.64 -14.43 -11.27
N LEU A 323 4.47 -13.40 -12.10
CA LEU A 323 4.15 -12.06 -11.63
C LEU A 323 2.63 -11.93 -11.56
N ARG A 324 2.08 -11.68 -10.37
CA ARG A 324 0.63 -11.65 -10.15
C ARG A 324 0.18 -10.35 -9.50
N PRO A 325 -1.03 -9.84 -9.85
CA PRO A 325 -1.60 -8.69 -9.17
C PRO A 325 -1.87 -9.01 -7.70
N MET A 326 -1.60 -8.05 -6.83
CA MET A 326 -1.87 -8.16 -5.41
C MET A 326 -2.81 -7.05 -4.95
N TRP A 327 -3.84 -7.45 -4.21
CA TRP A 327 -4.71 -6.55 -3.48
C TRP A 327 -4.18 -6.43 -2.06
N VAL A 328 -3.52 -5.31 -1.77
CA VAL A 328 -2.74 -5.13 -0.53
C VAL A 328 -3.30 -4.04 0.38
N TRP A 329 -4.13 -3.14 -0.16
CA TRP A 329 -4.69 -2.02 0.60
C TRP A 329 -6.23 -1.96 0.53
N PRO A 330 -6.95 -1.71 1.64
CA PRO A 330 -8.42 -1.65 1.65
C PRO A 330 -9.04 -0.64 0.66
N GLY A 331 -8.38 0.51 0.47
CA GLY A 331 -8.81 1.54 -0.48
C GLY A 331 -8.27 1.36 -1.90
N GLN A 332 -7.65 0.22 -2.20
CA GLN A 332 -7.11 -0.05 -3.53
C GLN A 332 -8.24 -0.42 -4.49
N GLY A 333 -8.20 0.13 -5.71
CA GLY A 333 -9.09 -0.33 -6.77
C GLY A 333 -8.86 -1.81 -7.06
N ASP A 334 -9.89 -2.51 -7.52
CA ASP A 334 -9.77 -3.93 -7.86
C ASP A 334 -8.69 -4.11 -8.95
N PRO A 335 -7.59 -4.85 -8.65
CA PRO A 335 -6.50 -5.01 -9.61
C PRO A 335 -6.93 -5.64 -10.94
N ASP A 336 -7.90 -6.56 -10.93
CA ASP A 336 -8.37 -7.22 -12.15
C ASP A 336 -9.11 -6.20 -13.04
N LEU A 337 -9.95 -5.34 -12.42
CA LEU A 337 -10.65 -4.26 -13.14
C LEU A 337 -9.67 -3.22 -13.69
N LEU A 338 -8.60 -2.91 -12.96
CA LEU A 338 -7.65 -1.86 -13.33
C LEU A 338 -6.68 -2.29 -14.44
N LEU A 339 -6.32 -3.58 -14.49
CA LEU A 339 -5.35 -4.12 -15.44
C LEU A 339 -5.96 -4.47 -16.79
N ASP A 340 -7.21 -4.93 -16.79
CA ASP A 340 -7.94 -5.17 -18.02
C ASP A 340 -9.43 -4.85 -17.83
N PRO A 341 -9.79 -3.57 -17.96
CA PRO A 341 -11.16 -3.14 -17.76
C PRO A 341 -12.11 -3.65 -18.87
N LEU A 342 -11.60 -4.38 -19.88
CA LEU A 342 -12.38 -5.07 -20.90
C LEU A 342 -12.49 -6.59 -20.64
N ARG A 343 -11.50 -7.26 -20.02
CA ARG A 343 -11.56 -8.69 -19.62
C ARG A 343 -12.53 -8.94 -18.48
N THR A 344 -12.73 -7.97 -17.59
CA THR A 344 -13.64 -8.14 -16.46
C THR A 344 -15.08 -7.82 -16.81
N ARG A 345 -15.48 -7.92 -18.08
CA ARG A 345 -16.91 -8.10 -18.35
C ARG A 345 -17.27 -9.47 -17.78
N PRO A 346 -18.11 -9.57 -16.73
CA PRO A 346 -18.68 -10.87 -16.41
C PRO A 346 -19.36 -11.37 -17.68
N ASP A 347 -19.23 -12.66 -17.99
CA ASP A 347 -20.06 -13.26 -19.04
C ASP A 347 -21.51 -13.14 -18.59
N VAL A 348 -22.18 -12.06 -19.00
CA VAL A 348 -23.53 -11.75 -18.55
C VAL A 348 -24.50 -12.70 -19.22
N ALA A 349 -24.83 -13.77 -18.50
CA ALA A 349 -25.87 -14.70 -18.87
C ALA A 349 -27.27 -14.11 -18.64
N ARG A 350 -27.41 -13.15 -17.72
CA ARG A 350 -28.69 -12.55 -17.32
C ARG A 350 -28.59 -11.06 -17.04
N LEU A 351 -29.54 -10.28 -17.58
CA LEU A 351 -29.73 -8.86 -17.23
C LEU A 351 -30.98 -8.66 -16.36
N VAL A 352 -30.86 -7.86 -15.31
CA VAL A 352 -31.94 -7.49 -14.39
C VAL A 352 -32.13 -5.97 -14.41
N ASN A 353 -33.35 -5.48 -14.65
CA ASN A 353 -33.63 -4.05 -14.69
C ASN A 353 -34.01 -3.50 -13.32
N LEU A 354 -33.11 -2.72 -12.73
CA LEU A 354 -33.28 -2.04 -11.44
C LEU A 354 -33.68 -0.57 -11.62
N THR A 355 -34.14 -0.17 -12.80
CA THR A 355 -34.78 1.13 -13.00
C THR A 355 -36.28 1.02 -12.70
N PRO A 356 -36.95 2.09 -12.27
CA PRO A 356 -38.39 2.06 -11.97
C PRO A 356 -39.26 1.96 -13.24
N HIS A 357 -38.65 2.00 -14.42
CA HIS A 357 -39.36 2.04 -15.70
C HIS A 357 -38.96 0.87 -16.57
N HIS A 358 -39.83 0.54 -17.50
CA HIS A 358 -39.54 -0.45 -18.52
C HIS A 358 -38.40 0.04 -19.43
N VAL A 359 -37.41 -0.83 -19.71
CA VAL A 359 -36.30 -0.53 -20.62
C VAL A 359 -36.43 -1.40 -21.86
N ALA A 360 -36.54 -0.77 -23.03
CA ALA A 360 -36.51 -1.45 -24.33
C ALA A 360 -35.20 -1.11 -25.05
N VAL A 361 -34.48 -2.13 -25.53
CA VAL A 361 -33.19 -1.98 -26.21
C VAL A 361 -33.31 -2.44 -27.66
N GLY A 362 -33.00 -1.58 -28.62
CA GLY A 362 -33.13 -1.84 -30.06
C GLY A 362 -34.34 -1.15 -30.69
N THR A 363 -34.59 -1.41 -31.98
CA THR A 363 -35.66 -0.76 -32.75
C THR A 363 -36.70 -1.77 -33.26
N GLY A 364 -37.98 -1.37 -33.21
CA GLY A 364 -39.10 -2.14 -33.79
C GLY A 364 -39.34 -3.49 -33.11
N LEU A 365 -39.70 -4.50 -33.91
CA LEU A 365 -40.01 -5.86 -33.45
C LEU A 365 -38.79 -6.62 -32.89
N ALA A 366 -37.57 -6.12 -33.12
CA ALA A 366 -36.34 -6.72 -32.61
C ALA A 366 -35.90 -6.13 -31.26
N ALA A 367 -36.70 -5.25 -30.66
CA ALA A 367 -36.38 -4.67 -29.36
C ALA A 367 -36.46 -5.71 -28.24
N VAL A 368 -35.41 -5.80 -27.44
CA VAL A 368 -35.38 -6.64 -26.23
C VAL A 368 -35.97 -5.84 -25.07
N SER A 369 -36.89 -6.46 -24.35
CA SER A 369 -37.72 -5.84 -23.34
C SER A 369 -37.26 -6.25 -21.94
N PHE A 370 -36.93 -5.29 -21.09
CA PHE A 370 -36.52 -5.53 -19.71
C PHE A 370 -37.52 -4.86 -18.74
N PRO A 371 -38.46 -5.62 -18.15
CA PRO A 371 -39.39 -5.10 -17.16
C PRO A 371 -38.66 -4.75 -15.85
N PRO A 372 -39.13 -3.75 -15.09
CA PRO A 372 -38.55 -3.43 -13.78
C PRO A 372 -38.67 -4.64 -12.84
N ASP A 373 -37.60 -4.94 -12.11
CA ASP A 373 -37.52 -6.09 -11.19
C ASP A 373 -38.24 -5.83 -9.84
N GLY A 374 -38.75 -4.60 -9.64
CA GLY A 374 -39.41 -4.17 -8.40
C GLY A 374 -38.45 -3.56 -7.38
N LEU A 375 -37.14 -3.83 -7.48
CA LEU A 375 -36.08 -3.10 -6.80
C LEU A 375 -35.61 -1.91 -7.66
N SER A 376 -35.38 -0.75 -7.03
CA SER A 376 -34.98 0.47 -7.75
C SER A 376 -33.67 1.03 -7.20
N ALA A 377 -32.54 0.44 -7.63
CA ALA A 377 -31.21 0.92 -7.27
C ALA A 377 -31.02 2.37 -7.75
N ARG A 378 -30.71 3.28 -6.83
CA ARG A 378 -30.59 4.71 -7.14
C ARG A 378 -29.58 5.41 -6.26
N LEU A 379 -29.06 6.51 -6.78
CA LEU A 379 -28.25 7.44 -6.01
C LEU A 379 -29.15 8.24 -5.07
N GLU A 380 -28.82 8.26 -3.78
CA GLU A 380 -29.56 9.03 -2.79
C GLU A 380 -29.39 10.55 -3.05
N ILE A 381 -30.50 11.28 -2.89
CA ILE A 381 -30.59 12.73 -3.08
C ILE A 381 -30.87 13.36 -1.72
N ALA A 382 -30.03 14.33 -1.34
CA ALA A 382 -30.30 15.21 -0.21
C ALA A 382 -31.04 16.45 -0.70
N GLU A 383 -32.14 16.78 -0.03
CA GLU A 383 -32.95 17.97 -0.26
C GLU A 383 -32.67 19.02 0.83
N TYR A 384 -32.62 20.30 0.45
CA TYR A 384 -32.22 21.37 1.36
C TYR A 384 -33.37 22.35 1.63
N ALA A 385 -33.58 23.32 0.74
CA ALA A 385 -34.52 24.41 0.94
C ALA A 385 -35.52 24.46 -0.22
N SER A 386 -36.79 24.70 0.11
CA SER A 386 -37.83 24.94 -0.90
C SER A 386 -37.79 26.40 -1.35
N VAL A 387 -37.67 26.62 -2.66
CA VAL A 387 -37.74 27.94 -3.30
C VAL A 387 -39.02 28.04 -4.12
N VAL A 388 -39.69 29.18 -4.11
CA VAL A 388 -40.84 29.41 -5.01
C VAL A 388 -40.35 30.05 -6.30
N VAL A 389 -40.54 29.34 -7.41
CA VAL A 389 -40.26 29.85 -8.75
C VAL A 389 -41.54 30.46 -9.30
N ALA A 390 -41.53 31.78 -9.48
CA ALA A 390 -42.63 32.47 -10.14
C ALA A 390 -42.70 32.06 -11.61
N THR A 391 -43.87 31.65 -12.08
CA THR A 391 -44.14 31.43 -13.51
C THR A 391 -45.30 32.32 -13.96
N ALA A 392 -45.46 32.51 -15.27
CA ALA A 392 -46.52 33.34 -15.84
C ALA A 392 -47.94 32.85 -15.50
N ALA A 393 -48.11 31.56 -15.20
CA ALA A 393 -49.42 30.98 -14.90
C ALA A 393 -49.63 30.75 -13.39
N THR A 394 -48.66 30.14 -12.70
CA THR A 394 -48.79 29.79 -11.27
C THR A 394 -47.41 29.61 -10.63
N PRO A 395 -47.17 30.09 -9.40
CA PRO A 395 -45.93 29.81 -8.69
C PRO A 395 -45.72 28.30 -8.49
N VAL A 396 -44.49 27.83 -8.68
CA VAL A 396 -44.12 26.41 -8.54
C VAL A 396 -43.09 26.29 -7.42
N SER A 397 -43.24 25.30 -6.54
CA SER A 397 -42.20 24.99 -5.56
C SER A 397 -41.07 24.19 -6.22
N ALA A 398 -39.84 24.67 -6.06
CA ALA A 398 -38.61 23.96 -6.36
C ALA A 398 -37.89 23.64 -5.05
N VAL A 399 -36.97 22.68 -5.08
CA VAL A 399 -36.12 22.32 -3.92
C VAL A 399 -34.69 22.22 -4.40
N ASP A 400 -33.77 22.84 -3.66
CA ASP A 400 -32.34 22.65 -3.89
C ASP A 400 -31.95 21.23 -3.48
N CYS A 401 -31.25 20.51 -4.36
CA CYS A 401 -30.88 19.11 -4.13
C CYS A 401 -29.44 18.80 -4.56
N SER A 402 -28.80 17.85 -3.88
CA SER A 402 -27.51 17.29 -4.27
C SER A 402 -27.49 15.77 -4.14
N TYR A 403 -26.62 15.10 -4.90
CA TYR A 403 -26.39 13.67 -4.73
C TYR A 403 -25.46 13.42 -3.54
N THR A 404 -25.86 12.58 -2.59
CA THR A 404 -25.05 12.26 -1.39
C THR A 404 -23.83 11.40 -1.72
N GLY A 405 -23.85 10.74 -2.88
CA GLY A 405 -22.83 9.78 -3.28
C GLY A 405 -23.08 8.36 -2.78
N VAL A 406 -24.15 8.14 -2.00
CA VAL A 406 -24.55 6.81 -1.49
C VAL A 406 -25.53 6.17 -2.45
N VAL A 407 -25.21 4.97 -2.93
CA VAL A 407 -26.14 4.18 -3.74
C VAL A 407 -26.93 3.26 -2.83
N VAL A 408 -28.26 3.36 -2.91
CA VAL A 408 -29.20 2.54 -2.13
C VAL A 408 -29.85 1.49 -3.01
N ASP A 409 -30.29 0.39 -2.39
CA ASP A 409 -31.02 -0.72 -3.02
C ASP A 409 -30.29 -1.37 -4.21
N LEU A 410 -28.96 -1.23 -4.27
CA LEU A 410 -28.12 -1.91 -5.24
C LEU A 410 -27.68 -3.28 -4.69
N PRO A 411 -28.16 -4.41 -5.25
CA PRO A 411 -27.79 -5.75 -4.78
C PRO A 411 -26.29 -6.01 -4.88
N VAL A 412 -25.76 -6.90 -4.03
CA VAL A 412 -24.37 -7.40 -4.15
C VAL A 412 -24.16 -8.00 -5.54
N ALA A 413 -22.97 -7.85 -6.11
CA ALA A 413 -22.63 -8.42 -7.41
C ALA A 413 -22.77 -9.95 -7.39
N VAL A 414 -23.33 -10.52 -8.47
CA VAL A 414 -23.52 -11.96 -8.63
C VAL A 414 -22.95 -12.35 -9.98
N ASP A 415 -22.07 -13.36 -9.98
CA ASP A 415 -21.45 -13.86 -11.21
C ASP A 415 -22.48 -14.17 -12.30
N GLY A 416 -22.19 -13.73 -13.51
CA GLY A 416 -23.03 -13.89 -14.69
C GLY A 416 -24.33 -13.05 -14.71
N THR A 417 -24.54 -12.18 -13.73
CA THR A 417 -25.68 -11.25 -13.68
C THR A 417 -25.24 -9.81 -13.87
N GLY A 418 -25.86 -9.11 -14.84
CA GLY A 418 -25.71 -7.67 -15.01
C GLY A 418 -26.96 -6.92 -14.58
N PHE A 419 -26.79 -5.70 -14.06
CA PHE A 419 -27.89 -4.87 -13.57
C PHE A 419 -28.04 -3.60 -14.41
N ILE A 420 -29.24 -3.35 -14.94
CA ILE A 420 -29.57 -2.12 -15.66
C ILE A 420 -30.01 -1.07 -14.63
N VAL A 421 -29.27 0.03 -14.53
CA VAL A 421 -29.53 1.17 -13.64
C VAL A 421 -29.53 2.48 -14.43
N SER A 422 -29.82 3.61 -13.77
CA SER A 422 -29.62 4.92 -14.42
C SER A 422 -28.13 5.18 -14.65
N GLN A 423 -27.80 5.93 -15.72
CA GLN A 423 -26.41 6.28 -16.04
C GLN A 423 -25.69 6.95 -14.85
N VAL A 424 -26.37 7.81 -14.10
CA VAL A 424 -25.81 8.48 -12.92
C VAL A 424 -25.48 7.47 -11.81
N THR A 425 -26.35 6.47 -11.60
CA THR A 425 -26.12 5.41 -10.60
C THR A 425 -24.94 4.53 -11.01
N ALA A 426 -24.89 4.10 -12.28
CA ALA A 426 -23.76 3.34 -12.82
C ALA A 426 -22.43 4.09 -12.69
N ALA A 427 -22.43 5.38 -13.05
CA ALA A 427 -21.23 6.24 -12.96
C ALA A 427 -20.72 6.35 -11.52
N ARG A 428 -21.62 6.39 -10.54
CA ARG A 428 -21.25 6.61 -9.14
C ARG A 428 -20.86 5.33 -8.40
N ALA A 429 -21.48 4.20 -8.73
CA ALA A 429 -21.21 2.91 -8.13
C ALA A 429 -19.91 2.27 -8.62
N SER A 430 -19.45 2.62 -9.83
CA SER A 430 -18.18 2.16 -10.42
C SER A 430 -18.03 0.62 -10.41
N ARG A 431 -19.12 -0.12 -10.60
CA ARG A 431 -19.10 -1.58 -10.72
C ARG A 431 -19.16 -2.03 -12.18
N ALA A 432 -18.43 -3.10 -12.48
CA ALA A 432 -18.32 -3.66 -13.83
C ALA A 432 -19.60 -4.39 -14.32
N ASP A 433 -20.47 -4.82 -13.41
CA ASP A 433 -21.73 -5.50 -13.72
C ASP A 433 -22.91 -4.55 -13.99
N LEU A 434 -22.67 -3.23 -14.02
CA LEU A 434 -23.72 -2.22 -14.21
C LEU A 434 -23.80 -1.75 -15.67
N TYR A 435 -25.03 -1.74 -16.17
CA TYR A 435 -25.41 -1.27 -17.49
C TYR A 435 -26.41 -0.12 -17.38
N PHE A 436 -26.49 0.71 -18.40
CA PHE A 436 -27.47 1.80 -18.47
C PHE A 436 -27.97 2.01 -19.90
N PRO A 437 -29.22 2.46 -20.09
CA PRO A 437 -29.74 2.81 -21.42
C PRO A 437 -28.87 3.87 -22.10
N LEU A 438 -28.46 3.63 -23.35
CA LEU A 438 -27.63 4.56 -24.12
C LEU A 438 -28.17 4.77 -25.53
N GLY A 439 -28.21 6.03 -25.96
CA GLY A 439 -28.74 6.44 -27.27
C GLY A 439 -30.26 6.31 -27.31
N GLU A 440 -30.97 7.22 -26.64
CA GLU A 440 -32.43 7.25 -26.57
C GLU A 440 -33.09 7.13 -27.95
N ILE A 441 -34.15 6.34 -28.03
CA ILE A 441 -35.05 6.24 -29.18
C ILE A 441 -36.33 6.95 -28.81
N ARG A 442 -36.75 7.88 -29.65
CA ARG A 442 -37.96 8.68 -29.44
C ARG A 442 -39.02 8.35 -30.49
N ASP A 443 -40.27 8.35 -30.07
CA ASP A 443 -41.40 8.25 -31.00
C ASP A 443 -41.65 9.57 -31.75
N SER A 444 -42.65 9.59 -32.63
CA SER A 444 -43.06 10.78 -33.37
C SER A 444 -43.58 11.93 -32.49
N ALA A 445 -43.95 11.65 -31.24
CA ALA A 445 -44.33 12.64 -30.24
C ALA A 445 -43.14 13.09 -29.37
N GLY A 446 -41.92 12.63 -29.65
CA GLY A 446 -40.70 12.97 -28.93
C GLY A 446 -40.52 12.23 -27.59
N ARG A 447 -41.40 11.27 -27.25
CA ARG A 447 -41.32 10.49 -26.00
C ARG A 447 -40.24 9.43 -26.13
N ILE A 448 -39.47 9.21 -25.07
CA ILE A 448 -38.48 8.13 -25.03
C ILE A 448 -39.23 6.79 -24.95
N VAL A 449 -39.07 5.96 -25.98
CA VAL A 449 -39.69 4.62 -26.08
C VAL A 449 -38.69 3.49 -25.91
N GLY A 450 -37.41 3.81 -25.78
CA GLY A 450 -36.34 2.85 -25.57
C GLY A 450 -34.95 3.47 -25.77
N CYS A 451 -33.95 2.62 -25.95
CA CYS A 451 -32.59 3.03 -26.27
C CYS A 451 -31.99 2.12 -27.36
N ARG A 452 -30.99 2.62 -28.08
CA ARG A 452 -30.32 1.87 -29.16
C ARG A 452 -29.47 0.73 -28.61
N THR A 453 -28.82 0.96 -27.48
CA THR A 453 -27.91 0.00 -26.86
C THR A 453 -27.88 0.20 -25.34
N LEU A 454 -27.19 -0.69 -24.64
CA LEU A 454 -26.79 -0.49 -23.26
C LEU A 454 -25.34 0.01 -23.22
N GLY A 455 -25.12 1.08 -22.48
CA GLY A 455 -23.80 1.52 -22.07
C GLY A 455 -23.35 0.78 -20.82
N HIS A 456 -22.04 0.73 -20.61
CA HIS A 456 -21.40 0.37 -19.36
C HIS A 456 -20.23 1.33 -19.18
N PHE A 457 -19.87 1.63 -17.93
CA PHE A 457 -18.64 2.36 -17.68
C PHE A 457 -17.49 1.36 -17.61
N VAL A 458 -16.45 1.66 -18.35
CA VAL A 458 -15.17 0.97 -18.26
C VAL A 458 -14.54 1.42 -16.94
N ALA A 459 -14.09 0.49 -16.09
CA ALA A 459 -13.31 0.84 -14.91
C ALA A 459 -12.09 1.65 -15.41
N ARG A 460 -11.93 2.87 -14.91
CA ARG A 460 -10.85 3.80 -15.29
C ARG A 460 -10.25 4.41 -14.04
#